data_AF-A0A1S2N8A5-F1
#
_entry.id   AF-A0A1S2N8A5-F1
#
_cell.length_a   1.000
_cell.length_b   1.000
_cell.length_c   1.000
_cell.angle_alpha   90.00
_cell.angle_beta   90.00
_cell.angle_gamma   90.00
#
_symmetry.space_group_name_H-M   'P 1'
#
loop_
_entity.id
_entity.type
_entity.pdbx_description
1 polymer ?
#
loop_
_entity_poly.entity_id
_entity_poly.type
_entity_poly.pdbx_seq_one_letter_code
_entity_poly.pdbx_strand_id
1 'polypeptide(L)'
;MLDERLRNLLQNMPKAELHIHIEGSLEPELIFELAQRNGVDLAYSSVEALREAYAFTDLQSFLDIYYAGASVLLKEQDFYDMTAAYLARAHADNVRHAEIFFDPQTHTARGVPFETVINGIWRACQDAPLSASLIMCFLRHLSEDEAIATLEQSLPYRDKFIGVGLDSSEVGHPPEKFARVFERARSLGLRLVAHAGEEGPPAYIESALDVLKVERIDHGVRSLESPALVERLAREQMALTVCPLSNIKLRVFDVMGSHNLRTLLDANLAVTVNSDDPAYFGGYVNENYFAAFEALPLDESHARQLARNSFQAAFVDPERKRAFLAEVDGFFANA
;
A
#
# COMPACT_ATOMS: atom_id res chain seq x y z
N MET A 1 14.95 -19.09 -11.51
CA MET A 1 13.76 -19.55 -12.25
C MET A 1 12.82 -20.22 -11.29
N LEU A 2 11.72 -19.53 -11.00
CA LEU A 2 10.62 -20.02 -10.19
C LEU A 2 9.99 -21.27 -10.83
N ASP A 3 9.83 -22.35 -10.06
CA ASP A 3 9.14 -23.58 -10.48
C ASP A 3 7.72 -23.25 -10.99
N GLU A 4 7.30 -23.86 -12.11
CA GLU A 4 5.99 -23.60 -12.74
C GLU A 4 4.82 -23.93 -11.81
N ARG A 5 4.95 -25.02 -11.03
CA ARG A 5 3.94 -25.39 -10.04
C ARG A 5 3.79 -24.31 -8.97
N LEU A 6 4.91 -23.82 -8.44
CA LEU A 6 4.91 -22.76 -7.43
C LEU A 6 4.41 -21.43 -7.98
N ARG A 7 4.76 -21.09 -9.23
CA ARG A 7 4.20 -19.91 -9.92
C ARG A 7 2.68 -19.99 -10.04
N ASN A 8 2.15 -21.15 -10.50
CA ASN A 8 0.72 -21.36 -10.62
C ASN A 8 0.01 -21.25 -9.26
N LEU A 9 0.62 -21.81 -8.22
CA LEU A 9 0.13 -21.71 -6.85
C LEU A 9 0.03 -20.26 -6.38
N LEU A 10 1.09 -19.47 -6.55
CA LEU A 10 1.13 -18.05 -6.14
C LEU A 10 0.10 -17.20 -6.89
N GLN A 11 -0.08 -17.48 -8.18
CA GLN A 11 -1.06 -16.79 -9.02
C GLN A 11 -2.50 -17.04 -8.58
N ASN A 12 -2.80 -18.27 -8.16
CA ASN A 12 -4.17 -18.71 -7.87
C ASN A 12 -4.56 -18.65 -6.38
N MET A 13 -3.61 -18.51 -5.46
CA MET A 13 -3.93 -18.45 -4.04
C MET A 13 -4.76 -17.20 -3.71
N PRO A 14 -5.82 -17.32 -2.90
CA PRO A 14 -6.56 -16.18 -2.39
C PRO A 14 -5.66 -15.35 -1.47
N LYS A 15 -5.69 -14.04 -1.65
CA LYS A 15 -4.85 -13.09 -0.89
C LYS A 15 -5.59 -11.77 -0.66
N ALA A 16 -5.18 -11.02 0.35
CA ALA A 16 -5.57 -9.61 0.52
C ALA A 16 -4.39 -8.69 0.19
N GLU A 17 -4.69 -7.50 -0.32
CA GLU A 17 -3.73 -6.43 -0.50
C GLU A 17 -4.05 -5.30 0.47
N LEU A 18 -3.11 -4.94 1.33
CA LEU A 18 -3.33 -4.06 2.49
C LEU A 18 -2.49 -2.78 2.44
N HIS A 19 -1.72 -2.62 1.37
CA HIS A 19 -0.78 -1.53 1.16
C HIS A 19 -0.66 -1.30 -0.35
N ILE A 20 -1.43 -0.34 -0.81
CA ILE A 20 -1.50 0.07 -2.21
C ILE A 20 -1.96 1.53 -2.24
N HIS A 21 -1.15 2.40 -2.81
CA HIS A 21 -1.52 3.78 -3.08
C HIS A 21 -2.25 3.83 -4.41
N ILE A 22 -3.46 4.37 -4.44
CA ILE A 22 -4.29 4.29 -5.64
C ILE A 22 -3.71 5.13 -6.78
N GLU A 23 -3.10 6.26 -6.46
CA GLU A 23 -2.36 7.09 -7.39
C GLU A 23 -1.11 6.35 -7.93
N GLY A 24 -0.55 5.43 -7.13
CA GLY A 24 0.53 4.51 -7.49
C GLY A 24 0.15 3.42 -8.51
N SER A 25 -1.14 3.27 -8.77
CA SER A 25 -1.67 2.36 -9.81
C SER A 25 -1.85 3.02 -11.17
N LEU A 26 -1.53 4.31 -11.29
CA LEU A 26 -1.81 5.10 -12.48
C LEU A 26 -0.80 4.78 -13.61
N GLU A 27 -1.17 3.81 -14.44
CA GLU A 27 -0.36 3.38 -15.59
C GLU A 27 -0.12 4.52 -16.60
N PRO A 28 1.07 4.58 -17.23
CA PRO A 28 1.40 5.55 -18.27
C PRO A 28 0.33 5.72 -19.36
N GLU A 29 -0.27 4.63 -19.83
CA GLU A 29 -1.34 4.68 -20.83
C GLU A 29 -2.55 5.49 -20.34
N LEU A 30 -2.98 5.27 -19.11
CA LEU A 30 -4.10 5.99 -18.52
C LEU A 30 -3.72 7.46 -18.24
N ILE A 31 -2.47 7.75 -17.88
CA ILE A 31 -1.97 9.13 -17.75
C ILE A 31 -2.19 9.91 -19.04
N PHE A 32 -1.80 9.34 -20.18
CA PHE A 32 -1.97 9.99 -21.49
C PHE A 32 -3.44 10.13 -21.90
N GLU A 33 -4.28 9.12 -21.64
CA GLU A 33 -5.72 9.21 -21.89
C GLU A 33 -6.37 10.34 -21.08
N LEU A 34 -6.07 10.41 -19.78
CA LEU A 34 -6.60 11.44 -18.89
C LEU A 34 -6.07 12.84 -19.24
N ALA A 35 -4.78 12.94 -19.60
CA ALA A 35 -4.20 14.19 -20.06
C ALA A 35 -4.92 14.73 -21.30
N GLN A 36 -5.17 13.88 -22.29
CA GLN A 36 -5.94 14.24 -23.48
C GLN A 36 -7.38 14.64 -23.12
N ARG A 37 -8.05 13.86 -22.25
CA ARG A 37 -9.43 14.13 -21.80
C ARG A 37 -9.57 15.47 -21.09
N ASN A 38 -8.58 15.83 -20.29
CA ASN A 38 -8.61 17.02 -19.44
C ASN A 38 -7.87 18.24 -20.03
N GLY A 39 -7.21 18.09 -21.20
CA GLY A 39 -6.43 19.16 -21.82
C GLY A 39 -5.20 19.56 -21.00
N VAL A 40 -4.54 18.57 -20.38
CA VAL A 40 -3.30 18.76 -19.62
C VAL A 40 -2.10 18.45 -20.52
N ASP A 41 -1.15 19.37 -20.60
CA ASP A 41 0.11 19.14 -21.30
C ASP A 41 1.06 18.32 -20.42
N LEU A 42 1.52 17.18 -20.94
CA LEU A 42 2.52 16.33 -20.26
C LEU A 42 3.94 16.78 -20.63
N ALA A 43 4.86 16.64 -19.67
CA ALA A 43 6.28 16.88 -19.89
C ALA A 43 6.96 15.81 -20.79
N TYR A 44 6.26 14.73 -21.09
CA TYR A 44 6.75 13.58 -21.85
C TYR A 44 6.02 13.46 -23.18
N SER A 45 6.76 13.12 -24.24
CA SER A 45 6.22 13.06 -25.60
C SER A 45 5.50 11.74 -25.94
N SER A 46 5.71 10.69 -25.14
CA SER A 46 5.02 9.40 -25.32
C SER A 46 4.99 8.57 -24.03
N VAL A 47 4.18 7.51 -24.04
CA VAL A 47 4.09 6.50 -22.97
C VAL A 47 5.45 5.88 -22.69
N GLU A 48 6.23 5.56 -23.72
CA GLU A 48 7.56 4.97 -23.59
C GLU A 48 8.54 5.93 -22.92
N ALA A 49 8.51 7.22 -23.28
CA ALA A 49 9.36 8.24 -22.67
C ALA A 49 9.05 8.42 -21.17
N LEU A 50 7.77 8.31 -20.78
CA LEU A 50 7.37 8.34 -19.37
C LEU A 50 7.84 7.06 -18.63
N ARG A 51 7.72 5.89 -19.25
CA ARG A 51 8.22 4.62 -18.66
C ARG A 51 9.74 4.63 -18.45
N GLU A 52 10.50 5.18 -19.39
CA GLU A 52 11.96 5.34 -19.24
C GLU A 52 12.34 6.25 -18.07
N ALA A 53 11.46 7.19 -17.70
CA ALA A 53 11.67 8.06 -16.55
C ALA A 53 11.48 7.35 -15.19
N TYR A 54 10.89 6.15 -15.13
CA TYR A 54 10.70 5.37 -13.89
C TYR A 54 11.99 4.68 -13.39
N ALA A 55 13.11 5.39 -13.52
CA ALA A 55 14.43 5.00 -13.06
C ALA A 55 14.81 5.79 -11.80
N PHE A 56 14.20 5.44 -10.67
CA PHE A 56 14.37 6.14 -9.39
C PHE A 56 15.72 5.86 -8.72
N THR A 57 16.19 6.82 -7.93
CA THR A 57 17.41 6.73 -7.10
C THR A 57 17.11 6.58 -5.61
N ASP A 58 15.95 7.06 -5.17
CA ASP A 58 15.45 7.09 -3.79
C ASP A 58 13.93 7.40 -3.78
N LEU A 59 13.30 7.35 -2.60
CA LEU A 59 11.87 7.67 -2.41
C LEU A 59 11.51 9.08 -2.93
N GLN A 60 12.36 10.08 -2.75
CA GLN A 60 12.06 11.44 -3.18
C GLN A 60 12.00 11.57 -4.71
N SER A 61 12.94 10.95 -5.43
CA SER A 61 12.95 10.94 -6.90
C SER A 61 11.73 10.24 -7.51
N PHE A 62 11.16 9.26 -6.80
CA PHE A 62 9.89 8.64 -7.15
C PHE A 62 8.72 9.62 -6.94
N LEU A 63 8.63 10.24 -5.76
CA LEU A 63 7.53 11.15 -5.41
C LEU A 63 7.41 12.32 -6.39
N ASP A 64 8.52 12.84 -6.91
CA ASP A 64 8.52 13.92 -7.90
C ASP A 64 7.76 13.53 -9.19
N ILE A 65 7.92 12.28 -9.67
CA ILE A 65 7.24 11.77 -10.86
C ILE A 65 5.81 11.34 -10.52
N TYR A 66 5.58 10.75 -9.34
CA TYR A 66 4.26 10.40 -8.83
C TYR A 66 3.33 11.62 -8.78
N TYR A 67 3.77 12.73 -8.16
CA TYR A 67 2.96 13.95 -8.09
C TYR A 67 2.75 14.61 -9.46
N ALA A 68 3.72 14.50 -10.37
CA ALA A 68 3.54 14.94 -11.75
C ALA A 68 2.49 14.08 -12.48
N GLY A 69 2.48 12.76 -12.27
CA GLY A 69 1.46 11.84 -12.78
C GLY A 69 0.06 12.19 -12.28
N ALA A 70 -0.07 12.50 -10.98
CA ALA A 70 -1.34 12.89 -10.39
C ALA A 70 -1.95 14.19 -11.00
N SER A 71 -1.19 14.99 -11.74
CA SER A 71 -1.65 16.23 -12.37
C SER A 71 -2.84 16.04 -13.32
N VAL A 72 -2.98 14.86 -13.92
CA VAL A 72 -4.05 14.54 -14.87
C VAL A 72 -5.38 14.19 -14.19
N LEU A 73 -5.37 13.92 -12.88
CA LEU A 73 -6.56 13.58 -12.09
C LEU A 73 -7.26 14.87 -11.63
N LEU A 74 -8.37 15.24 -12.30
CA LEU A 74 -9.07 16.52 -12.07
C LEU A 74 -10.58 16.38 -11.83
N LYS A 75 -11.19 15.30 -12.32
CA LYS A 75 -12.63 15.03 -12.30
C LYS A 75 -12.90 13.71 -11.59
N GLU A 76 -14.11 13.57 -11.05
CA GLU A 76 -14.53 12.35 -10.33
C GLU A 76 -14.37 11.08 -11.19
N GLN A 77 -14.60 11.20 -12.50
CA GLN A 77 -14.42 10.11 -13.45
C GLN A 77 -12.95 9.68 -13.58
N ASP A 78 -11.98 10.58 -13.42
CA ASP A 78 -10.56 10.24 -13.50
C ASP A 78 -10.15 9.33 -12.34
N PHE A 79 -10.59 9.66 -11.13
CA PHE A 79 -10.38 8.83 -9.93
C PHE A 79 -11.12 7.49 -10.02
N TYR A 80 -12.33 7.49 -10.57
CA TYR A 80 -13.07 6.26 -10.83
C TYR A 80 -12.32 5.35 -11.80
N ASP A 81 -11.86 5.87 -12.95
CA ASP A 81 -11.22 5.06 -13.99
C ASP A 81 -9.90 4.45 -13.49
N MET A 82 -9.09 5.24 -12.79
CA MET A 82 -7.86 4.77 -12.13
C MET A 82 -8.16 3.64 -11.14
N THR A 83 -9.12 3.86 -10.24
CA THR A 83 -9.45 2.87 -9.21
C THR A 83 -10.05 1.60 -9.80
N ALA A 84 -10.92 1.73 -10.81
CA ALA A 84 -11.52 0.59 -11.50
C ALA A 84 -10.47 -0.25 -12.25
N ALA A 85 -9.48 0.40 -12.86
CA ALA A 85 -8.36 -0.27 -13.52
C ALA A 85 -7.54 -1.11 -12.52
N TYR A 86 -7.17 -0.52 -11.37
CA TYR A 86 -6.51 -1.25 -10.28
C TYR A 86 -7.34 -2.44 -9.81
N LEU A 87 -8.62 -2.23 -9.48
CA LEU A 87 -9.49 -3.28 -8.93
C LEU A 87 -9.68 -4.45 -9.91
N ALA A 88 -9.75 -4.18 -11.22
CA ALA A 88 -9.80 -5.21 -12.24
C ALA A 88 -8.50 -6.04 -12.26
N ARG A 89 -7.34 -5.38 -12.15
CA ARG A 89 -6.04 -6.05 -12.08
C ARG A 89 -5.87 -6.87 -10.79
N ALA A 90 -6.21 -6.29 -9.64
CA ALA A 90 -6.20 -6.98 -8.34
C ALA A 90 -7.11 -8.21 -8.35
N HIS A 91 -8.30 -8.12 -8.96
CA HIS A 91 -9.19 -9.27 -9.12
C HIS A 91 -8.55 -10.38 -9.94
N ALA A 92 -7.90 -10.04 -11.06
CA ALA A 92 -7.18 -10.99 -11.91
C ALA A 92 -6.01 -11.67 -11.17
N ASP A 93 -5.43 -10.99 -10.18
CA ASP A 93 -4.37 -11.51 -9.30
C ASP A 93 -4.88 -12.34 -8.10
N ASN A 94 -6.18 -12.68 -8.09
CA ASN A 94 -6.87 -13.38 -7.01
C ASN A 94 -6.86 -12.64 -5.66
N VAL A 95 -6.79 -11.30 -5.69
CA VAL A 95 -7.08 -10.47 -4.53
C VAL A 95 -8.57 -10.58 -4.19
N ARG A 96 -8.88 -10.94 -2.93
CA ARG A 96 -10.25 -11.04 -2.42
C ARG A 96 -10.68 -9.81 -1.63
N HIS A 97 -9.69 -9.10 -1.07
CA HIS A 97 -9.90 -7.86 -0.33
C HIS A 97 -8.74 -6.89 -0.57
N ALA A 98 -9.04 -5.62 -0.83
CA ALA A 98 -8.06 -4.54 -0.96
C ALA A 98 -8.33 -3.43 0.06
N GLU A 99 -7.32 -3.00 0.82
CA GLU A 99 -7.33 -1.76 1.59
C GLU A 99 -6.46 -0.73 0.86
N ILE A 100 -7.10 0.30 0.35
CA ILE A 100 -6.54 1.23 -0.63
C ILE A 100 -6.20 2.55 0.07
N PHE A 101 -4.94 2.96 -0.05
CA PHE A 101 -4.44 4.27 0.36
C PHE A 101 -4.77 5.31 -0.72
N PHE A 102 -5.08 6.52 -0.27
CA PHE A 102 -5.23 7.69 -1.14
C PHE A 102 -4.82 8.96 -0.38
N ASP A 103 -4.32 9.94 -1.11
CA ASP A 103 -3.66 11.14 -0.59
C ASP A 103 -4.45 12.40 -0.94
N PRO A 104 -5.48 12.79 -0.16
CA PRO A 104 -6.27 13.97 -0.49
C PRO A 104 -5.41 15.24 -0.67
N GLN A 105 -4.35 15.39 0.13
CA GLN A 105 -3.46 16.56 0.10
C GLN A 105 -2.74 16.72 -1.25
N THR A 106 -2.47 15.61 -1.96
CA THR A 106 -1.89 15.61 -3.32
C THR A 106 -2.83 16.28 -4.34
N HIS A 107 -4.14 16.26 -4.08
CA HIS A 107 -5.16 16.75 -5.01
C HIS A 107 -5.73 18.10 -4.59
N THR A 108 -6.04 18.27 -3.30
CA THR A 108 -6.66 19.50 -2.77
C THR A 108 -5.72 20.70 -2.88
N ALA A 109 -4.40 20.49 -2.74
CA ALA A 109 -3.41 21.54 -2.98
C ALA A 109 -3.41 22.06 -4.43
N ARG A 110 -3.90 21.27 -5.38
CA ARG A 110 -4.06 21.64 -6.80
C ARG A 110 -5.45 22.16 -7.15
N GLY A 111 -6.31 22.36 -6.15
CA GLY A 111 -7.68 22.87 -6.34
C GLY A 111 -8.70 21.81 -6.76
N VAL A 112 -8.35 20.52 -6.72
CA VAL A 112 -9.34 19.43 -6.90
C VAL A 112 -10.12 19.27 -5.59
N PRO A 113 -11.46 19.39 -5.60
CA PRO A 113 -12.25 19.23 -4.39
C PRO A 113 -12.09 17.84 -3.76
N PHE A 114 -12.05 17.76 -2.43
CA PHE A 114 -11.99 16.48 -1.71
C PHE A 114 -13.12 15.53 -2.13
N GLU A 115 -14.33 16.06 -2.33
CA GLU A 115 -15.50 15.30 -2.77
C GLU A 115 -15.27 14.60 -4.11
N THR A 116 -14.60 15.27 -5.05
CA THR A 116 -14.26 14.74 -6.37
C THR A 116 -13.35 13.53 -6.26
N VAL A 117 -12.35 13.59 -5.37
CA VAL A 117 -11.39 12.52 -5.11
C VAL A 117 -12.12 11.32 -4.51
N ILE A 118 -12.73 11.50 -3.33
CA ILE A 118 -13.28 10.38 -2.56
C ILE A 118 -14.49 9.74 -3.24
N ASN A 119 -15.34 10.51 -3.93
CA ASN A 119 -16.50 9.95 -4.61
C ASN A 119 -16.10 9.07 -5.79
N GLY A 120 -15.07 9.45 -6.55
CA GLY A 120 -14.60 8.68 -7.69
C GLY A 120 -14.02 7.34 -7.26
N ILE A 121 -13.12 7.36 -6.27
CA ILE A 121 -12.48 6.16 -5.71
C ILE A 121 -13.53 5.25 -5.07
N TRP A 122 -14.39 5.81 -4.21
CA TRP A 122 -15.41 5.04 -3.52
C TRP A 122 -16.40 4.40 -4.48
N ARG A 123 -16.87 5.12 -5.51
CA ARG A 123 -17.79 4.57 -6.52
C ARG A 123 -17.19 3.36 -7.23
N ALA A 124 -15.91 3.43 -7.63
CA ALA A 124 -15.23 2.28 -8.24
C ALA A 124 -15.12 1.08 -7.28
N CYS A 125 -14.90 1.32 -5.99
CA CYS A 125 -14.90 0.26 -4.96
C CYS A 125 -16.27 -0.42 -4.82
N GLN A 126 -17.37 0.32 -4.96
CA GLN A 126 -18.72 -0.25 -4.89
C GLN A 126 -19.08 -1.10 -6.11
N ASP A 127 -18.52 -0.76 -7.28
CA ASP A 127 -18.74 -1.48 -8.54
C ASP A 127 -17.76 -2.67 -8.72
N ALA A 128 -16.84 -2.87 -7.79
CA ALA A 128 -15.76 -3.84 -7.86
C ALA A 128 -16.23 -5.31 -7.71
N PRO A 129 -15.57 -6.27 -8.38
CA PRO A 129 -15.83 -7.70 -8.19
C PRO A 129 -15.15 -8.29 -6.93
N LEU A 130 -14.43 -7.47 -6.16
CA LEU A 130 -13.74 -7.84 -4.92
C LEU A 130 -14.11 -6.84 -3.80
N SER A 131 -13.87 -7.21 -2.55
CA SER A 131 -14.14 -6.31 -1.42
C SER A 131 -13.05 -5.24 -1.33
N ALA A 132 -13.40 -3.97 -1.30
CA ALA A 132 -12.44 -2.88 -1.13
C ALA A 132 -12.80 -1.96 0.03
N SER A 133 -11.80 -1.31 0.63
CA SER A 133 -11.97 -0.31 1.69
C SER A 133 -10.92 0.77 1.55
N LEU A 134 -11.26 2.00 1.95
CA LEU A 134 -10.36 3.15 1.81
C LEU A 134 -9.72 3.52 3.14
N ILE A 135 -8.43 3.83 3.09
CA ILE A 135 -7.66 4.42 4.18
C ILE A 135 -7.10 5.74 3.67
N MET A 136 -7.44 6.84 4.34
CA MET A 136 -7.03 8.17 3.94
C MET A 136 -5.68 8.52 4.53
N CYS A 137 -4.68 8.80 3.72
CA CYS A 137 -3.33 9.08 4.20
C CYS A 137 -3.04 10.57 4.40
N PHE A 138 -2.11 10.84 5.32
CA PHE A 138 -1.54 12.16 5.53
C PHE A 138 -0.10 12.20 5.02
N LEU A 139 0.23 13.24 4.27
CA LEU A 139 1.56 13.42 3.71
C LEU A 139 2.53 13.95 4.79
N ARG A 140 3.47 13.12 5.24
CA ARG A 140 4.29 13.43 6.43
C ARG A 140 5.29 14.57 6.26
N HIS A 141 5.62 14.93 5.02
CA HIS A 141 6.46 16.08 4.71
C HIS A 141 5.73 17.42 4.97
N LEU A 142 4.40 17.43 4.96
CA LEU A 142 3.55 18.60 5.27
C LEU A 142 3.35 18.79 6.78
N SER A 143 2.75 19.91 7.20
CA SER A 143 2.52 20.16 8.62
C SER A 143 1.42 19.27 9.22
N GLU A 144 1.47 19.01 10.53
CA GLU A 144 0.38 18.30 11.22
C GLU A 144 -0.93 19.10 11.18
N ASP A 145 -0.86 20.45 11.18
CA ASP A 145 -2.05 21.28 11.09
C ASP A 145 -2.78 21.10 9.74
N GLU A 146 -2.04 20.86 8.64
CA GLU A 146 -2.63 20.47 7.35
C GLU A 146 -3.27 19.07 7.38
N ALA A 147 -2.66 18.12 8.10
CA ALA A 147 -3.26 16.80 8.32
C ALA A 147 -4.56 16.90 9.13
N ILE A 148 -4.60 17.71 10.18
CA ILE A 148 -5.82 17.99 10.95
C ILE A 148 -6.88 18.64 10.05
N ALA A 149 -6.51 19.63 9.24
CA ALA A 149 -7.45 20.27 8.31
C ALA A 149 -8.03 19.27 7.30
N THR A 150 -7.20 18.36 6.79
CA THR A 150 -7.61 17.28 5.88
C THR A 150 -8.56 16.30 6.56
N LEU A 151 -8.28 15.91 7.81
CA LEU A 151 -9.18 15.06 8.60
C LEU A 151 -10.54 15.71 8.84
N GLU A 152 -10.58 17.00 9.20
CA GLU A 152 -11.85 17.69 9.42
C GLU A 152 -12.62 17.88 8.11
N GLN A 153 -11.93 18.07 6.97
CA GLN A 153 -12.54 18.11 5.64
C GLN A 153 -13.16 16.76 5.22
N SER A 154 -12.63 15.63 5.71
CA SER A 154 -13.11 14.29 5.34
C SER A 154 -14.33 13.82 6.12
N LEU A 155 -14.64 14.43 7.27
CA LEU A 155 -15.75 14.00 8.16
C LEU A 155 -17.13 13.92 7.50
N PRO A 156 -17.51 14.79 6.55
CA PRO A 156 -18.76 14.63 5.80
C PRO A 156 -18.86 13.32 5.00
N TYR A 157 -17.74 12.64 4.76
CA TYR A 157 -17.61 11.40 3.99
C TYR A 157 -17.17 10.21 4.86
N ARG A 158 -17.38 10.27 6.18
CA ARG A 158 -16.89 9.30 7.17
C ARG A 158 -17.32 7.84 6.90
N ASP A 159 -18.41 7.64 6.18
CA ASP A 159 -18.93 6.33 5.79
C ASP A 159 -18.16 5.68 4.62
N LYS A 160 -17.28 6.44 3.94
CA LYS A 160 -16.54 5.97 2.75
C LYS A 160 -15.15 5.43 3.02
N PHE A 161 -14.61 5.66 4.21
CA PHE A 161 -13.26 5.23 4.60
C PHE A 161 -13.24 4.63 6.01
N ILE A 162 -12.34 3.70 6.24
CA ILE A 162 -12.27 2.92 7.47
C ILE A 162 -11.15 3.37 8.42
N GLY A 163 -10.15 4.08 7.90
CA GLY A 163 -8.95 4.42 8.64
C GLY A 163 -8.17 5.58 8.07
N VAL A 164 -7.08 5.93 8.77
CA VAL A 164 -6.07 6.87 8.32
C VAL A 164 -4.68 6.25 8.29
N GLY A 165 -3.87 6.71 7.33
CA GLY A 165 -2.47 6.34 7.16
C GLY A 165 -1.53 7.54 7.32
N LEU A 166 -0.23 7.27 7.33
CA LEU A 166 0.84 8.28 7.28
C LEU A 166 1.93 7.76 6.33
N ASP A 167 2.26 8.54 5.31
CA ASP A 167 3.18 8.14 4.23
C ASP A 167 3.96 9.36 3.70
N SER A 168 4.48 9.25 2.47
CA SER A 168 5.41 10.19 1.86
C SER A 168 6.80 10.15 2.50
N SER A 169 7.68 11.10 2.16
CA SER A 169 9.11 11.10 2.52
C SER A 169 9.36 10.79 4.01
N GLU A 170 9.96 9.64 4.33
CA GLU A 170 10.08 9.16 5.72
C GLU A 170 11.18 9.89 6.50
N VAL A 171 12.39 9.96 5.93
CA VAL A 171 13.58 10.49 6.61
C VAL A 171 13.41 11.98 6.93
N GLY A 172 13.57 12.35 8.20
CA GLY A 172 13.43 13.74 8.67
C GLY A 172 12.00 14.14 9.06
N HIS A 173 11.02 13.23 8.90
CA HIS A 173 9.62 13.47 9.22
C HIS A 173 9.09 12.41 10.19
N PRO A 174 9.50 12.43 11.47
CA PRO A 174 9.23 11.33 12.40
C PRO A 174 7.72 11.17 12.72
N PRO A 175 7.24 9.95 13.02
CA PRO A 175 5.81 9.69 13.26
C PRO A 175 5.18 10.56 14.34
N GLU A 176 5.90 10.82 15.45
CA GLU A 176 5.38 11.61 16.59
C GLU A 176 4.98 13.04 16.24
N LYS A 177 5.43 13.56 15.07
CA LYS A 177 4.97 14.83 14.52
C LYS A 177 3.45 14.86 14.31
N PHE A 178 2.80 13.71 14.12
CA PHE A 178 1.38 13.57 13.78
C PHE A 178 0.52 13.03 14.94
N ALA A 179 1.01 13.13 16.18
CA ALA A 179 0.33 12.58 17.36
C ALA A 179 -1.10 13.11 17.58
N ARG A 180 -1.36 14.40 17.35
CA ARG A 180 -2.68 15.02 17.56
C ARG A 180 -3.68 14.54 16.51
N VAL A 181 -3.29 14.46 15.24
CA VAL A 181 -4.22 14.02 14.18
C VAL A 181 -4.54 12.53 14.32
N PHE A 182 -3.58 11.68 14.71
CA PHE A 182 -3.83 10.27 14.99
C PHE A 182 -4.69 10.06 16.23
N GLU A 183 -4.45 10.81 17.31
CA GLU A 183 -5.32 10.79 18.49
C GLU A 183 -6.76 11.22 18.13
N ARG A 184 -6.90 12.26 17.30
CA ARG A 184 -8.21 12.69 16.79
C ARG A 184 -8.88 11.59 15.96
N ALA A 185 -8.17 10.98 15.01
CA ALA A 185 -8.69 9.89 14.20
C ALA A 185 -9.13 8.69 15.06
N ARG A 186 -8.33 8.32 16.07
CA ARG A 186 -8.67 7.28 17.05
C ARG A 186 -9.96 7.60 17.80
N SER A 187 -10.14 8.85 18.24
CA SER A 187 -11.37 9.30 18.92
C SER A 187 -12.64 9.20 18.05
N LEU A 188 -12.45 9.17 16.72
CA LEU A 188 -13.51 8.99 15.71
C LEU A 188 -13.71 7.52 15.31
N GLY A 189 -13.03 6.59 15.99
CA GLY A 189 -13.11 5.15 15.72
C GLY A 189 -12.54 4.74 14.36
N LEU A 190 -11.60 5.52 13.82
CA LEU A 190 -10.87 5.16 12.60
C LEU A 190 -9.74 4.17 12.91
N ARG A 191 -9.48 3.25 11.98
CA ARG A 191 -8.28 2.40 11.98
C ARG A 191 -7.04 3.26 11.76
N LEU A 192 -5.92 2.85 12.34
CA LEU A 192 -4.67 3.63 12.30
C LEU A 192 -3.55 2.76 11.72
N VAL A 193 -2.92 3.23 10.65
CA VAL A 193 -1.72 2.62 10.06
C VAL A 193 -0.66 3.69 9.78
N ALA A 194 0.59 3.31 9.57
CA ALA A 194 1.65 4.25 9.22
C ALA A 194 2.83 3.54 8.56
N HIS A 195 3.40 4.19 7.55
CA HIS A 195 4.71 3.86 7.01
C HIS A 195 5.77 4.12 8.08
N ALA A 196 6.49 3.07 8.43
CA ALA A 196 7.60 3.17 9.37
C ALA A 196 8.65 2.07 9.11
N GLY A 197 9.91 2.46 9.10
CA GLY A 197 11.02 1.52 8.94
C GLY A 197 11.17 0.99 7.52
N GLU A 198 10.83 1.80 6.52
CA GLU A 198 11.21 1.60 5.13
C GLU A 198 12.62 2.16 4.92
N GLU A 199 12.75 3.49 4.98
CA GLU A 199 14.01 4.23 4.98
C GLU A 199 14.37 4.72 6.40
N GLY A 200 13.37 4.90 7.27
CA GLY A 200 13.50 5.39 8.63
C GLY A 200 14.07 4.35 9.60
N PRO A 201 14.63 4.78 10.75
CA PRO A 201 15.20 3.86 11.74
C PRO A 201 14.12 3.07 12.49
N PRO A 202 14.47 1.96 13.19
CA PRO A 202 13.56 1.23 14.06
C PRO A 202 12.79 2.09 15.08
N ALA A 203 13.39 3.20 15.54
CA ALA A 203 12.75 4.15 16.44
C ALA A 203 11.47 4.77 15.86
N TYR A 204 11.33 4.85 14.53
CA TYR A 204 10.09 5.31 13.91
C TYR A 204 8.99 4.25 14.02
N ILE A 205 9.34 2.97 13.90
CA ILE A 205 8.37 1.88 14.16
C ILE A 205 7.90 1.95 15.61
N GLU A 206 8.82 2.12 16.57
CA GLU A 206 8.46 2.30 17.99
C GLU A 206 7.55 3.51 18.21
N SER A 207 7.87 4.66 17.60
CA SER A 207 7.05 5.86 17.68
C SER A 207 5.66 5.68 17.07
N ALA A 208 5.54 5.01 15.92
CA ALA A 208 4.25 4.69 15.33
C ALA A 208 3.40 3.80 16.26
N LEU A 209 4.00 2.80 16.90
CA LEU A 209 3.30 1.92 17.85
C LEU A 209 2.92 2.65 19.14
N ASP A 210 3.82 3.46 19.70
CA ASP A 210 3.67 3.99 21.05
C ASP A 210 3.04 5.38 21.10
N VAL A 211 3.27 6.21 20.09
CA VAL A 211 2.71 7.56 19.99
C VAL A 211 1.46 7.54 19.13
N LEU A 212 1.54 7.01 17.90
CA LEU A 212 0.41 7.02 16.96
C LEU A 212 -0.62 5.91 17.24
N LYS A 213 -0.25 4.89 18.02
CA LYS A 213 -1.10 3.75 18.38
C LYS A 213 -1.64 2.99 17.17
N VAL A 214 -0.80 2.83 16.14
CA VAL A 214 -1.18 2.10 14.92
C VAL A 214 -1.48 0.63 15.20
N GLU A 215 -2.35 0.06 14.36
CA GLU A 215 -2.78 -1.34 14.42
C GLU A 215 -2.02 -2.22 13.42
N ARG A 216 -1.28 -1.59 12.50
CA ARG A 216 -0.41 -2.21 11.49
C ARG A 216 0.72 -1.25 11.14
N ILE A 217 1.90 -1.78 10.81
CA ILE A 217 3.04 -1.01 10.31
C ILE A 217 3.18 -1.27 8.81
N ASP A 218 3.30 -0.18 8.05
CA ASP A 218 3.56 -0.27 6.64
C ASP A 218 5.07 -0.32 6.35
N HIS A 219 5.48 -1.30 5.54
CA HIS A 219 6.85 -1.83 5.40
C HIS A 219 7.41 -2.52 6.66
N GLY A 220 8.04 -1.79 7.58
CA GLY A 220 8.67 -2.34 8.78
C GLY A 220 9.93 -3.21 8.53
N VAL A 221 10.50 -3.19 7.33
CA VAL A 221 11.63 -4.07 6.95
C VAL A 221 12.90 -3.76 7.76
N ARG A 222 13.08 -2.54 8.24
CA ARG A 222 14.22 -2.16 9.10
C ARG A 222 14.06 -2.59 10.56
N SER A 223 12.94 -3.20 10.95
CA SER A 223 12.71 -3.70 12.32
C SER A 223 13.79 -4.67 12.81
N LEU A 224 14.40 -5.44 11.90
CA LEU A 224 15.45 -6.41 12.21
C LEU A 224 16.73 -5.80 12.79
N GLU A 225 16.92 -4.49 12.70
CA GLU A 225 18.04 -3.78 13.32
C GLU A 225 17.89 -3.65 14.85
N SER A 226 16.72 -3.95 15.40
CA SER A 226 16.44 -3.94 16.83
C SER A 226 15.85 -5.28 17.31
N PRO A 227 16.64 -6.15 17.98
CA PRO A 227 16.14 -7.42 18.49
C PRO A 227 14.94 -7.29 19.43
N ALA A 228 14.94 -6.26 20.29
CA ALA A 228 13.83 -6.00 21.21
C ALA A 228 12.53 -5.62 20.47
N LEU A 229 12.65 -4.88 19.36
CA LEU A 229 11.50 -4.56 18.52
C LEU A 229 10.97 -5.81 17.81
N VAL A 230 11.86 -6.66 17.28
CA VAL A 230 11.46 -7.95 16.66
C VAL A 230 10.69 -8.82 17.66
N GLU A 231 11.19 -8.97 18.88
CA GLU A 231 10.50 -9.72 19.94
C GLU A 231 9.11 -9.15 20.26
N ARG A 232 8.99 -7.82 20.32
CA ARG A 232 7.72 -7.13 20.52
C ARG A 232 6.74 -7.43 19.38
N LEU A 233 7.16 -7.18 18.14
CA LEU A 233 6.33 -7.35 16.94
C LEU A 233 5.85 -8.80 16.80
N ALA A 234 6.73 -9.78 17.03
CA ALA A 234 6.40 -11.20 16.98
C ALA A 234 5.40 -11.58 18.09
N ARG A 235 5.61 -11.11 19.33
CA ARG A 235 4.69 -11.39 20.45
C ARG A 235 3.30 -10.81 20.21
N GLU A 236 3.24 -9.58 19.70
CA GLU A 236 1.99 -8.86 19.46
C GLU A 236 1.31 -9.29 18.15
N GLN A 237 2.00 -10.08 17.32
CA GLN A 237 1.58 -10.39 15.95
C GLN A 237 1.24 -9.12 15.17
N MET A 238 2.06 -8.07 15.37
CA MET A 238 1.93 -6.80 14.67
C MET A 238 2.23 -7.03 13.20
N ALA A 239 1.26 -6.71 12.34
CA ALA A 239 1.38 -6.95 10.93
C ALA A 239 2.34 -5.94 10.27
N LEU A 240 3.16 -6.44 9.35
CA LEU A 240 4.10 -5.65 8.53
C LEU A 240 3.71 -5.80 7.06
N THR A 241 3.25 -4.73 6.41
CA THR A 241 2.87 -4.76 4.98
C THR A 241 4.10 -4.54 4.10
N VAL A 242 4.82 -5.63 3.82
CA VAL A 242 6.10 -5.57 3.09
C VAL A 242 5.83 -5.49 1.58
N CYS A 243 6.62 -4.65 0.90
CA CYS A 243 6.47 -4.34 -0.51
C CYS A 243 7.77 -4.66 -1.26
N PRO A 244 8.02 -5.92 -1.67
CA PRO A 244 9.33 -6.34 -2.17
C PRO A 244 9.86 -5.53 -3.35
N LEU A 245 9.05 -5.28 -4.39
CA LEU A 245 9.49 -4.53 -5.57
C LEU A 245 9.75 -3.05 -5.25
N SER A 246 8.90 -2.45 -4.41
CA SER A 246 9.11 -1.10 -3.87
C SER A 246 10.47 -1.00 -3.18
N ASN A 247 10.76 -1.91 -2.26
CA ASN A 247 12.01 -1.90 -1.50
C ASN A 247 13.27 -2.07 -2.39
N ILE A 248 13.15 -2.73 -3.56
CA ILE A 248 14.24 -2.75 -4.57
C ILE A 248 14.31 -1.43 -5.34
N LYS A 249 13.17 -0.92 -5.78
CA LYS A 249 13.10 0.28 -6.62
C LYS A 249 13.52 1.54 -5.89
N LEU A 250 13.23 1.62 -4.59
CA LEU A 250 13.64 2.71 -3.71
C LEU A 250 15.00 2.47 -3.05
N ARG A 251 15.74 1.43 -3.46
CA ARG A 251 17.12 1.13 -3.00
C ARG A 251 17.25 0.85 -1.50
N VAL A 252 16.15 0.46 -0.83
CA VAL A 252 16.21 -0.12 0.52
C VAL A 252 17.03 -1.41 0.50
N PHE A 253 16.89 -2.21 -0.57
CA PHE A 253 17.81 -3.28 -0.91
C PHE A 253 18.28 -3.15 -2.37
N ASP A 254 19.53 -3.51 -2.65
CA ASP A 254 20.09 -3.40 -4.00
C ASP A 254 19.46 -4.38 -5.01
N VAL A 255 19.16 -5.61 -4.56
CA VAL A 255 18.62 -6.70 -5.38
C VAL A 255 17.68 -7.57 -4.56
N MET A 256 16.72 -8.22 -5.22
CA MET A 256 15.72 -9.06 -4.53
C MET A 256 16.35 -10.19 -3.69
N GLY A 257 17.49 -10.74 -4.12
CA GLY A 257 18.20 -11.79 -3.39
C GLY A 257 18.78 -11.38 -2.03
N SER A 258 18.89 -10.07 -1.75
CA SER A 258 19.29 -9.54 -0.44
C SER A 258 18.11 -9.07 0.41
N HIS A 259 16.88 -9.15 -0.10
CA HIS A 259 15.69 -8.74 0.64
C HIS A 259 15.47 -9.64 1.87
N ASN A 260 15.19 -9.03 3.01
CA ASN A 260 15.06 -9.71 4.29
C ASN A 260 13.68 -10.40 4.56
N LEU A 261 12.83 -10.57 3.54
CA LEU A 261 11.46 -11.08 3.71
C LEU A 261 11.45 -12.46 4.40
N ARG A 262 12.36 -13.34 3.97
CA ARG A 262 12.54 -14.66 4.57
C ARG A 262 12.91 -14.56 6.06
N THR A 263 13.83 -13.68 6.41
CA THR A 263 14.28 -13.46 7.80
C THR A 263 13.14 -12.96 8.68
N LEU A 264 12.28 -12.07 8.17
CA LEU A 264 11.11 -11.60 8.91
C LEU A 264 10.13 -12.76 9.21
N LEU A 265 9.87 -13.62 8.22
CA LEU A 265 9.02 -14.81 8.40
C LEU A 265 9.63 -15.82 9.40
N ASP A 266 10.92 -16.10 9.30
CA ASP A 266 11.64 -16.99 10.23
C ASP A 266 11.64 -16.44 11.67
N ALA A 267 11.57 -15.12 11.83
CA ALA A 267 11.42 -14.44 13.12
C ALA A 267 9.97 -14.44 13.66
N ASN A 268 9.05 -15.17 13.02
CA ASN A 268 7.64 -15.27 13.38
C ASN A 268 6.90 -13.91 13.38
N LEU A 269 7.32 -12.99 12.51
CA LEU A 269 6.62 -11.74 12.27
C LEU A 269 5.42 -11.94 11.34
N ALA A 270 4.34 -11.20 11.59
CA ALA A 270 3.10 -11.27 10.81
C ALA A 270 3.22 -10.49 9.49
N VAL A 271 4.11 -10.93 8.62
CA VAL A 271 4.42 -10.25 7.35
C VAL A 271 3.37 -10.56 6.28
N THR A 272 3.02 -9.55 5.48
CA THR A 272 2.24 -9.68 4.24
C THR A 272 3.08 -9.22 3.04
N VAL A 273 2.66 -9.55 1.82
CA VAL A 273 3.29 -9.06 0.57
C VAL A 273 2.28 -8.21 -0.18
N ASN A 274 2.71 -7.01 -0.59
CA ASN A 274 1.89 -5.95 -1.17
C ASN A 274 2.62 -5.26 -2.33
N SER A 275 1.89 -4.54 -3.19
CA SER A 275 2.50 -3.90 -4.37
C SER A 275 2.95 -2.46 -4.20
N ASP A 276 2.41 -1.74 -3.20
CA ASP A 276 2.73 -0.32 -2.98
C ASP A 276 2.30 0.56 -4.16
N ASP A 277 3.20 0.99 -5.04
CA ASP A 277 2.90 1.72 -6.28
C ASP A 277 3.17 0.84 -7.53
N PRO A 278 2.24 -0.05 -7.91
CA PRO A 278 2.51 -1.12 -8.87
C PRO A 278 2.91 -0.64 -10.27
N ALA A 279 2.35 0.49 -10.73
CA ALA A 279 2.67 1.06 -12.05
C ALA A 279 4.10 1.63 -12.10
N TYR A 280 4.67 1.99 -10.95
CA TYR A 280 5.99 2.59 -10.81
C TYR A 280 7.06 1.56 -10.46
N PHE A 281 6.69 0.55 -9.67
CA PHE A 281 7.66 -0.41 -9.13
C PHE A 281 7.81 -1.69 -9.95
N GLY A 282 7.09 -1.79 -11.06
CA GLY A 282 7.28 -2.83 -12.07
C GLY A 282 6.44 -4.07 -11.86
N GLY A 283 5.33 -3.96 -11.12
CA GLY A 283 4.37 -5.05 -11.01
C GLY A 283 3.40 -4.94 -9.84
N TYR A 284 2.27 -5.64 -9.99
CA TYR A 284 1.22 -5.76 -8.99
C TYR A 284 1.59 -6.85 -7.97
N VAL A 285 0.64 -7.21 -7.10
CA VAL A 285 0.91 -8.12 -5.99
C VAL A 285 1.50 -9.46 -6.44
N ASN A 286 1.04 -10.03 -7.56
CA ASN A 286 1.56 -11.29 -8.06
C ASN A 286 3.02 -11.18 -8.52
N GLU A 287 3.39 -10.08 -9.18
CA GLU A 287 4.78 -9.82 -9.57
C GLU A 287 5.70 -9.71 -8.34
N ASN A 288 5.22 -9.13 -7.23
CA ASN A 288 5.95 -9.09 -5.96
C ASN A 288 6.18 -10.51 -5.39
N TYR A 289 5.15 -11.36 -5.38
CA TYR A 289 5.29 -12.76 -4.99
C TYR A 289 6.28 -13.50 -5.91
N PHE A 290 6.18 -13.33 -7.23
CA PHE A 290 7.07 -14.02 -8.16
C PHE A 290 8.52 -13.60 -7.98
N ALA A 291 8.80 -12.30 -7.88
CA ALA A 291 10.15 -11.79 -7.69
C ALA A 291 10.77 -12.30 -6.38
N ALA A 292 10.00 -12.25 -5.27
CA ALA A 292 10.46 -12.73 -3.98
C ALA A 292 10.74 -14.25 -3.99
N PHE A 293 9.81 -15.07 -4.50
CA PHE A 293 9.95 -16.53 -4.51
C PHE A 293 10.98 -17.04 -5.54
N GLU A 294 11.28 -16.25 -6.57
CA GLU A 294 12.36 -16.57 -7.50
C GLU A 294 13.75 -16.32 -6.90
N ALA A 295 13.89 -15.29 -6.07
CA ALA A 295 15.19 -14.83 -5.58
C ALA A 295 15.52 -15.30 -4.15
N LEU A 296 14.52 -15.60 -3.33
CA LEU A 296 14.66 -16.01 -1.93
C LEU A 296 14.30 -17.49 -1.75
N PRO A 297 14.87 -18.18 -0.74
CA PRO A 297 14.54 -19.57 -0.45
C PRO A 297 13.15 -19.67 0.23
N LEU A 298 12.09 -19.37 -0.51
CA LEU A 298 10.69 -19.46 -0.08
C LEU A 298 10.02 -20.65 -0.74
N ASP A 299 9.04 -21.23 -0.06
CA ASP A 299 8.30 -22.42 -0.52
C ASP A 299 6.80 -22.27 -0.27
N GLU A 300 6.04 -23.30 -0.63
CA GLU A 300 4.59 -23.36 -0.46
C GLU A 300 4.11 -23.05 0.97
N SER A 301 4.87 -23.43 2.00
CA SER A 301 4.50 -23.14 3.39
C SER A 301 4.57 -21.64 3.68
N HIS A 302 5.55 -20.94 3.13
CA HIS A 302 5.66 -19.49 3.21
C HIS A 302 4.53 -18.81 2.42
N ALA A 303 4.16 -19.33 1.24
CA ALA A 303 3.04 -18.81 0.46
C ALA A 303 1.73 -18.89 1.25
N ARG A 304 1.48 -20.03 1.91
CA ARG A 304 0.33 -20.19 2.81
C ARG A 304 0.38 -19.23 3.99
N GLN A 305 1.54 -19.07 4.62
CA GLN A 305 1.71 -18.14 5.75
C GLN A 305 1.40 -16.70 5.34
N LEU A 306 1.97 -16.23 4.22
CA LEU A 306 1.75 -14.87 3.70
C LEU A 306 0.27 -14.63 3.35
N ALA A 307 -0.38 -15.59 2.68
CA ALA A 307 -1.81 -15.50 2.37
C ALA A 307 -2.66 -15.42 3.64
N ARG A 308 -2.39 -16.27 4.64
CA ARG A 308 -3.09 -16.21 5.94
C ARG A 308 -2.85 -14.89 6.68
N ASN A 309 -1.60 -14.43 6.73
CA ASN A 309 -1.23 -13.17 7.36
C ASN A 309 -2.00 -12.00 6.74
N SER A 310 -2.16 -11.99 5.40
CA SER A 310 -2.90 -10.93 4.70
C SER A 310 -4.35 -10.81 5.18
N PHE A 311 -5.06 -11.93 5.39
CA PHE A 311 -6.44 -11.85 5.90
C PHE A 311 -6.48 -11.66 7.42
N GLN A 312 -5.49 -12.15 8.16
CA GLN A 312 -5.40 -11.91 9.60
C GLN A 312 -5.21 -10.42 9.90
N ALA A 313 -4.39 -9.73 9.09
CA ALA A 313 -4.08 -8.31 9.19
C ALA A 313 -5.15 -7.38 8.59
N ALA A 314 -6.05 -7.90 7.75
CA ALA A 314 -7.12 -7.10 7.14
C ALA A 314 -8.15 -6.58 8.16
N PHE A 315 -8.59 -5.34 7.99
CA PHE A 315 -9.65 -4.67 8.74
C PHE A 315 -11.05 -5.00 8.21
N VAL A 316 -11.33 -6.29 8.08
CA VAL A 316 -12.66 -6.82 7.77
C VAL A 316 -13.35 -7.35 9.02
N ASP A 317 -14.67 -7.50 8.97
CA ASP A 317 -15.42 -8.06 10.08
C ASP A 317 -14.99 -9.51 10.40
N PRO A 318 -15.20 -9.99 11.65
CA PRO A 318 -14.72 -11.31 12.06
C PRO A 318 -15.29 -12.48 11.25
N GLU A 319 -16.50 -12.38 10.71
CA GLU A 319 -17.11 -13.44 9.92
C GLU A 319 -16.46 -13.53 8.55
N ARG A 320 -16.31 -12.39 7.88
CA ARG A 320 -15.60 -12.31 6.59
C ARG A 320 -14.15 -12.74 6.72
N LYS A 321 -13.45 -12.35 7.79
CA LYS A 321 -12.08 -12.80 8.08
C LYS A 321 -12.00 -14.33 8.18
N ARG A 322 -12.90 -14.97 8.94
CA ARG A 322 -12.96 -16.43 9.04
C ARG A 322 -13.23 -17.11 7.71
N ALA A 323 -14.12 -16.54 6.89
CA ALA A 323 -14.43 -17.07 5.57
C ALA A 323 -13.20 -17.03 4.64
N PHE A 324 -12.47 -15.91 4.61
CA PHE A 324 -11.25 -15.81 3.81
C PHE A 324 -10.14 -16.76 4.30
N LEU A 325 -9.94 -16.88 5.61
CA LEU A 325 -8.97 -17.83 6.16
C LEU A 325 -9.34 -19.28 5.82
N ALA A 326 -10.62 -19.63 5.82
CA ALA A 326 -11.10 -20.94 5.39
C ALA A 326 -10.90 -21.17 3.89
N GLU A 327 -11.06 -20.14 3.05
CA GLU A 327 -10.75 -20.19 1.61
C GLU A 327 -9.26 -20.47 1.38
N VAL A 328 -8.36 -19.79 2.10
CA VAL A 328 -6.92 -20.05 2.06
C VAL A 328 -6.61 -21.49 2.47
N ASP A 329 -7.14 -21.93 3.62
CA ASP A 329 -6.88 -23.30 4.11
C ASP A 329 -7.42 -24.36 3.15
N GLY A 330 -8.59 -24.12 2.54
CA GLY A 330 -9.18 -24.99 1.52
C GLY A 330 -8.36 -25.02 0.22
N PHE A 331 -7.82 -23.89 -0.22
CA PHE A 331 -6.94 -23.83 -1.38
C PHE A 331 -5.68 -24.69 -1.17
N PHE A 332 -4.94 -24.48 -0.08
CA PHE A 332 -3.70 -25.20 0.19
C PHE A 332 -3.89 -26.66 0.62
N ALA A 333 -5.09 -27.08 1.02
CA ALA A 333 -5.39 -28.49 1.26
C ALA A 333 -5.55 -29.30 -0.05
N ASN A 334 -5.80 -28.62 -1.16
CA ASN A 334 -6.09 -29.22 -2.48
C ASN A 334 -5.05 -28.87 -3.56
N ALA A 335 -3.99 -28.12 -3.20
CA ALA A 335 -3.00 -27.57 -4.12
C ALA A 335 -1.89 -28.57 -4.52
#